data_AF-A0A8K0K8J2-F1
#
_entry.id   AF-A0A8K0K8J2-F1
#
_cell.length_a   1.000
_cell.length_b   1.000
_cell.length_c   1.000
_cell.angle_alpha   90.00
_cell.angle_beta   90.00
_cell.angle_gamma   90.00
#
_symmetry.space_group_name_H-M   'P 1'
#
loop_
_entity.id
_entity.type
_entity.pdbx_description
1 polymer ?
#
loop_
_entity_poly.entity_id
_entity_poly.type
_entity_poly.pdbx_seq_one_letter_code
_entity_poly.pdbx_strand_id
1 'polypeptide(L)'
;MYFMTYEWVKEFLTPADQEKGKIGLLQTIFAGGMAGICNWLVAMPADVMKSRLQTAPEGTYPRGIRDVFAHLMKEEGPKALYKGCAPVMLRAFPANAACFIGFEACMKLLNWIAPNL
;
A
#
# COMPACT_ATOMS: atom_id res chain seq x y z
N MET A 1 0.92 -1.60 11.20
CA MET A 1 1.65 -2.32 10.14
C MET A 1 2.39 -1.37 9.22
N TYR A 2 1.71 -0.43 8.56
CA TYR A 2 2.34 0.63 7.74
C TYR A 2 3.53 1.33 8.42
N PHE A 3 3.36 1.81 9.66
CA PHE A 3 4.44 2.47 10.43
C PHE A 3 5.59 1.53 10.78
N MET A 4 5.28 0.27 11.11
CA MET A 4 6.27 -0.75 11.47
C MET A 4 7.11 -1.19 10.27
N THR A 5 6.48 -1.36 9.11
CA THR A 5 7.19 -1.66 7.86
C THR A 5 7.96 -0.45 7.34
N TYR A 6 7.44 0.77 7.54
CA TYR A 6 8.13 2.01 7.21
C TYR A 6 9.42 2.19 8.04
N GLU A 7 9.36 1.96 9.36
CA GLU A 7 10.52 1.98 10.25
C GLU A 7 11.55 0.90 9.87
N TRP A 8 11.08 -0.32 9.60
CA TRP A 8 11.96 -1.44 9.24
C TRP A 8 12.66 -1.22 7.89
N VAL A 9 11.94 -0.72 6.89
CA VAL A 9 12.51 -0.38 5.57
C VAL A 9 13.46 0.82 5.68
N LYS A 10 13.16 1.80 6.53
CA LYS A 10 14.09 2.91 6.82
C LYS A 10 15.38 2.39 7.43
N GLU A 11 15.31 1.55 8.46
CA GLU A 11 16.51 0.98 9.09
C GLU A 11 17.36 0.19 8.11
N PHE A 12 16.73 -0.53 7.18
CA PHE A 12 17.44 -1.30 6.14
C PHE A 12 18.10 -0.42 5.06
N LEU A 13 17.49 0.73 4.75
CA LEU A 13 17.97 1.68 3.73
C LEU A 13 18.89 2.77 4.28
N THR A 14 19.07 2.88 5.60
CA THR A 14 19.96 3.87 6.21
C THR A 14 21.39 3.31 6.27
N PRO A 15 22.33 3.78 5.43
CA PRO A 15 23.74 3.45 5.62
C PRO A 15 24.23 4.01 6.96
N ALA A 16 25.15 3.29 7.62
CA ALA A 16 25.58 3.48 9.02
C ALA A 16 26.22 4.84 9.37
N ASP A 17 26.30 5.79 8.42
CA ASP A 17 27.04 7.05 8.52
C ASP A 17 26.14 8.31 8.48
N GLN A 18 24.80 8.18 8.58
CA GLN A 18 23.91 9.34 8.65
C GLN A 18 22.87 9.30 9.78
N GLU A 19 22.63 10.46 10.39
CA GLU A 19 21.62 10.69 11.42
C GLU A 19 20.23 10.23 10.97
N LYS A 20 19.54 9.49 11.86
CA LYS A 20 18.14 9.08 11.73
C LYS A 20 17.25 10.32 11.47
N GLY A 21 17.00 10.66 10.21
CA GLY A 21 16.13 11.78 9.87
C GLY A 21 16.38 12.48 8.52
N LYS A 22 17.55 12.34 7.90
CA LYS A 22 17.87 13.00 6.62
C LYS A 22 18.21 12.01 5.51
N ILE A 23 17.26 11.14 5.17
CA ILE A 23 17.33 10.36 3.92
C ILE A 23 16.92 11.26 2.76
N GLY A 24 17.63 11.18 1.63
CA GLY A 24 17.28 11.96 0.44
C GLY A 24 15.82 11.76 0.05
N LEU A 25 15.21 12.77 -0.56
CA LEU A 25 13.78 12.77 -0.93
C LEU A 25 13.42 11.51 -1.75
N LEU A 26 14.31 11.10 -2.66
CA LEU A 26 14.22 9.85 -3.42
C LEU A 26 14.26 8.58 -2.55
N GLN A 27 15.12 8.51 -1.54
CA GLN A 27 15.20 7.35 -0.63
C GLN A 27 13.97 7.27 0.28
N THR A 28 13.46 8.41 0.74
CA THR A 28 12.23 8.46 1.55
C THR A 28 11.01 8.02 0.72
N ILE A 29 10.94 8.43 -0.54
CA ILE A 29 9.91 7.97 -1.49
C ILE A 29 10.03 6.46 -1.73
N PHE A 30 11.23 5.95 -1.97
CA PHE A 30 11.45 4.54 -2.21
C PHE A 30 11.10 3.69 -0.98
N ALA A 31 11.53 4.12 0.22
CA ALA A 31 11.20 3.47 1.48
C ALA A 31 9.69 3.50 1.76
N GLY A 32 9.03 4.64 1.53
CA GLY A 32 7.57 4.76 1.65
C GLY A 32 6.81 3.89 0.65
N GLY A 33 7.29 3.81 -0.59
CA GLY A 33 6.73 2.94 -1.63
C GLY A 33 6.83 1.46 -1.28
N MET A 34 8.00 1.00 -0.86
CA MET A 34 8.23 -0.38 -0.40
C MET A 34 7.36 -0.72 0.82
N ALA A 35 7.29 0.17 1.82
CA ALA A 35 6.42 0.00 2.97
C ALA A 35 4.93 -0.09 2.56
N GLY A 36 4.52 0.72 1.58
CA GLY A 36 3.20 0.67 0.98
C GLY A 36 2.89 -0.66 0.30
N ILE A 37 3.82 -1.20 -0.49
CA ILE A 37 3.67 -2.50 -1.16
C ILE A 37 3.53 -3.63 -0.14
N CYS A 38 4.38 -3.67 0.87
CA CYS A 38 4.31 -4.67 1.93
C CYS A 38 2.98 -4.59 2.71
N ASN A 39 2.50 -3.38 3.02
CA ASN A 39 1.20 -3.20 3.66
C ASN A 39 0.05 -3.68 2.75
N TRP A 40 0.13 -3.41 1.44
CA TRP A 40 -0.82 -3.91 0.47
C TRP A 40 -0.79 -5.43 0.35
N LEU A 41 0.38 -6.07 0.40
CA LEU A 41 0.49 -7.54 0.36
C LEU A 41 -0.25 -8.21 1.52
N VAL A 42 -0.22 -7.63 2.72
CA VAL A 42 -0.95 -8.19 3.87
C VAL A 42 -2.44 -7.83 3.84
N ALA A 43 -2.81 -6.67 3.29
CA ALA A 43 -4.21 -6.25 3.14
C ALA A 43 -4.94 -6.99 1.99
N MET A 44 -4.21 -7.39 0.95
CA MET A 44 -4.71 -8.02 -0.28
C MET A 44 -5.63 -9.22 -0.05
N PRO A 45 -5.27 -10.22 0.78
CA PRO A 45 -6.15 -11.36 1.07
C PRO A 45 -7.50 -10.94 1.64
N ALA A 46 -7.50 -9.99 2.58
CA ALA A 46 -8.72 -9.49 3.21
C ALA A 46 -9.59 -8.70 2.23
N ASP A 47 -8.96 -7.92 1.36
CA ASP A 47 -9.64 -7.13 0.33
C ASP A 47 -10.30 -8.03 -0.72
N VAL A 48 -9.57 -9.04 -1.22
CA VAL A 48 -10.11 -10.02 -2.19
C VAL A 48 -11.28 -10.81 -1.61
N MET A 49 -11.17 -11.28 -0.36
CA MET A 49 -12.27 -11.98 0.31
C MET A 49 -13.51 -11.10 0.46
N LYS A 50 -13.34 -9.81 0.81
CA LYS A 50 -14.45 -8.85 0.90
C LYS A 50 -15.07 -8.56 -0.46
N SER A 51 -14.27 -8.27 -1.48
CA SER A 51 -14.78 -8.01 -2.82
C SER A 51 -15.56 -9.21 -3.35
N ARG A 52 -15.03 -10.44 -3.19
CA ARG A 52 -15.73 -11.66 -3.58
C ARG A 52 -17.07 -11.83 -2.86
N LEU A 53 -17.12 -11.57 -1.55
CA LEU A 53 -18.35 -11.62 -0.78
C LEU A 53 -19.38 -10.59 -1.26
N GLN A 54 -18.96 -9.35 -1.54
CA GLN A 54 -19.84 -8.26 -1.97
C GLN A 54 -20.32 -8.40 -3.43
N THR A 55 -19.52 -9.01 -4.30
CA THR A 55 -19.90 -9.25 -5.70
C THR A 55 -20.75 -10.50 -5.89
N ALA A 56 -20.85 -11.35 -4.87
CA ALA A 56 -21.58 -12.60 -4.97
C ALA A 56 -23.09 -12.37 -4.85
N PRO A 57 -23.91 -13.15 -5.58
CA PRO A 57 -25.36 -13.15 -5.40
C PRO A 57 -25.73 -13.48 -3.95
N GLU A 58 -26.83 -12.88 -3.45
CA GLU A 58 -27.34 -13.16 -2.12
C GLU A 58 -27.59 -14.66 -1.93
N GLY A 59 -27.07 -15.21 -0.82
CA GLY A 59 -27.17 -16.65 -0.51
C GLY A 59 -26.02 -17.52 -1.01
N THR A 60 -25.08 -17.00 -1.82
CA THR A 60 -23.91 -17.76 -2.30
C THR A 60 -22.95 -18.13 -1.16
N TYR A 61 -22.80 -17.26 -0.16
CA TYR A 61 -21.90 -17.46 0.98
C TYR A 61 -22.64 -17.30 2.32
N PRO A 62 -23.44 -18.31 2.73
CA PRO A 62 -24.27 -18.22 3.92
C PRO A 62 -23.47 -18.13 5.22
N ARG A 63 -22.19 -18.57 5.23
CA ARG A 63 -21.26 -18.42 6.37
C ARG A 63 -20.31 -17.24 6.23
N GLY A 64 -20.59 -16.31 5.31
CA GLY A 64 -19.80 -15.09 5.09
C GLY A 64 -18.37 -15.38 4.63
N ILE A 65 -17.41 -14.61 5.15
CA ILE A 65 -15.99 -14.64 4.74
C ILE A 65 -15.35 -16.05 4.85
N ARG A 66 -15.79 -16.87 5.81
CA ARG A 66 -15.25 -18.23 5.98
C ARG A 66 -15.60 -19.16 4.82
N ASP A 67 -16.83 -19.07 4.31
CA ASP A 67 -17.27 -19.85 3.15
C ASP A 67 -16.56 -19.35 1.89
N VAL A 68 -16.38 -18.02 1.75
CA VAL A 68 -15.57 -17.44 0.67
C VAL A 68 -14.15 -17.97 0.71
N PHE A 69 -13.48 -17.99 1.86
CA PHE A 69 -12.12 -18.48 1.99
C PHE A 69 -12.01 -19.97 1.63
N ALA A 70 -12.91 -20.81 2.14
CA ALA A 70 -12.93 -22.24 1.84
C ALA A 70 -13.17 -22.51 0.34
N HIS A 71 -14.09 -21.77 -0.28
CA HIS A 71 -14.38 -21.87 -1.69
C HIS A 71 -13.20 -21.38 -2.56
N LEU A 72 -12.62 -20.22 -2.21
CA LEU A 72 -11.47 -19.64 -2.89
C LEU A 72 -10.26 -20.57 -2.87
N MET A 73 -9.99 -21.18 -1.71
CA MET A 73 -8.91 -22.15 -1.54
C MET A 73 -9.14 -23.45 -2.32
N LYS A 74 -10.41 -23.88 -2.46
CA LYS A 74 -10.77 -25.13 -3.14
C LYS A 74 -10.80 -24.99 -4.66
N GLU A 75 -11.25 -23.85 -5.19
CA GLU A 75 -11.41 -23.64 -6.63
C GLU A 75 -10.20 -22.98 -7.30
N GLU A 76 -9.69 -21.89 -6.72
CA GLU A 76 -8.63 -21.08 -7.34
C GLU A 76 -7.26 -21.24 -6.64
N GLY A 77 -7.24 -21.77 -5.41
CA GLY A 77 -6.05 -21.98 -4.61
C GLY A 77 -5.48 -20.69 -3.98
N PRO A 78 -4.32 -20.77 -3.30
CA PRO A 78 -3.76 -19.68 -2.50
C PRO A 78 -3.30 -18.46 -3.34
N LYS A 79 -3.02 -18.66 -4.64
CA LYS A 79 -2.68 -17.55 -5.56
C LYS A 79 -3.88 -16.62 -5.82
N ALA A 80 -5.11 -17.10 -5.60
CA ALA A 80 -6.33 -16.31 -5.76
C ALA A 80 -6.39 -15.11 -4.80
N LEU A 81 -5.78 -15.22 -3.60
CA LEU A 81 -5.73 -14.15 -2.60
C LEU A 81 -4.93 -12.92 -3.05
N TYR A 82 -4.11 -13.06 -4.10
CA TYR A 82 -3.33 -11.99 -4.71
C TYR A 82 -3.78 -11.66 -6.14
N LYS A 83 -4.85 -12.31 -6.62
CA LYS A 83 -5.41 -12.10 -7.95
C LYS A 83 -6.12 -10.74 -7.97
N GLY A 84 -5.45 -9.73 -8.53
CA GLY A 84 -5.86 -8.33 -8.45
C GLY A 84 -4.76 -7.37 -7.99
N CYS A 85 -3.58 -7.89 -7.61
CA CYS A 85 -2.46 -7.04 -7.22
C CYS A 85 -2.02 -6.09 -8.34
N ALA A 86 -2.04 -6.53 -9.60
CA ALA A 86 -1.70 -5.69 -10.75
C ALA A 86 -2.65 -4.48 -10.93
N PRO A 87 -3.99 -4.62 -10.99
CA PRO A 87 -4.89 -3.47 -11.06
C PRO A 87 -4.84 -2.60 -9.80
N VAL A 88 -4.59 -3.17 -8.62
CA VAL A 88 -4.39 -2.42 -7.36
C VAL A 88 -3.13 -1.55 -7.42
N MET A 89 -2.01 -2.10 -7.88
CA MET A 89 -0.77 -1.35 -8.08
C MET A 89 -0.92 -0.30 -9.18
N LEU A 90 -1.60 -0.65 -10.29
CA LEU A 90 -1.87 0.26 -11.40
C LEU A 90 -2.75 1.44 -10.99
N ARG A 91 -3.71 1.28 -10.06
CA ARG A 91 -4.47 2.41 -9.50
C ARG A 91 -3.71 3.17 -8.42
N ALA A 92 -2.89 2.47 -7.62
CA ALA A 92 -2.15 3.08 -6.53
C ALA A 92 -1.07 4.04 -7.05
N PHE A 93 -0.49 3.72 -8.21
CA PHE A 93 0.53 4.55 -8.85
C PHE A 93 0.05 5.96 -9.19
N PRO A 94 -1.02 6.18 -9.97
CA PRO A 94 -1.54 7.52 -10.26
C PRO A 94 -2.11 8.22 -9.02
N ALA A 95 -2.72 7.48 -8.08
CA ALA A 95 -3.20 8.07 -6.83
C ALA A 95 -2.04 8.65 -5.98
N ASN A 96 -0.95 7.88 -5.83
CA ASN A 96 0.25 8.35 -5.16
C ASN A 96 0.95 9.47 -5.95
N ALA A 97 1.02 9.36 -7.28
CA ALA A 97 1.59 10.40 -8.13
C ALA A 97 0.85 11.75 -7.99
N ALA A 98 -0.49 11.73 -7.97
CA ALA A 98 -1.30 12.92 -7.74
C ALA A 98 -1.06 13.51 -6.35
N CYS A 99 -0.91 12.67 -5.32
CA CYS A 99 -0.57 13.11 -3.97
C CYS A 99 0.81 13.77 -3.92
N PHE A 100 1.81 13.22 -4.62
CA PHE A 100 3.15 13.80 -4.73
C PHE A 100 3.15 15.14 -5.48
N ILE A 101 2.40 15.24 -6.58
CA ILE A 101 2.23 16.51 -7.31
C ILE A 101 1.61 17.57 -6.40
N GLY A 102 0.57 17.21 -5.64
CA GLY A 102 -0.06 18.10 -4.67
C GLY A 102 0.93 18.53 -3.56
N PHE A 103 1.71 17.60 -3.03
CA PHE A 103 2.71 17.88 -2.01
C PHE A 103 3.82 18.81 -2.54
N GLU A 104 4.38 18.54 -3.73
CA GLU A 104 5.38 19.42 -4.34
C GLU A 104 4.83 20.80 -4.65
N ALA A 105 3.60 20.90 -5.15
CA ALA A 105 2.95 22.17 -5.41
C ALA A 105 2.78 22.96 -4.11
N CYS A 106 2.29 22.32 -3.04
CA CYS A 106 2.17 22.93 -1.72
C CYS A 106 3.53 23.35 -1.14
N MET A 107 4.56 22.52 -1.26
CA MET A 107 5.90 22.85 -0.77
C MET A 107 6.55 23.99 -1.55
N LYS A 108 6.34 24.07 -2.86
CA LYS A 108 6.78 25.21 -3.68
C LYS A 108 6.03 26.49 -3.30
N LEU A 109 4.73 26.40 -3.07
CA LEU A 109 3.92 27.52 -2.60
C LEU A 109 4.35 28.00 -1.22
N LEU A 110 4.61 27.07 -0.30
CA LEU A 110 5.08 27.37 1.06
C LEU A 110 6.46 28.05 1.03
N ASN A 111 7.41 27.53 0.24
CA ASN A 111 8.72 28.16 0.08
C ASN A 111 8.64 29.55 -0.59
N TRP A 112 7.67 29.75 -1.48
CA TRP A 112 7.42 31.06 -2.10
C TRP A 112 6.83 32.07 -1.12
N ILE A 113 5.91 31.64 -0.23
CA ILE A 113 5.26 32.50 0.76
C ILE A 113 6.18 32.77 1.97
N ALA A 114 6.97 31.78 2.39
CA ALA A 114 7.83 31.86 3.57
C ALA A 114 9.21 31.23 3.29
N PRO A 115 10.14 31.98 2.65
CA PRO A 115 11.46 31.45 2.28
C PRO A 115 12.44 31.20 3.44
N ASN A 116 12.03 31.41 4.71
CA ASN A 116 12.89 31.32 5.90
C ASN A 116 12.18 30.71 7.14
N LEU A 117 11.29 29.73 6.95
CA LEU A 117 10.79 28.88 8.05
C LEU A 117 11.34 27.46 7.92
#